data_AF-A0A545B690-F1
#
_entry.id   AF-A0A545B690-F1
#
_cell.length_a   1.000
_cell.length_b   1.000
_cell.length_c   1.000
_cell.angle_alpha   90.00
_cell.angle_beta   90.00
_cell.angle_gamma   90.00
#
_symmetry.space_group_name_H-M   'P 1'
#
loop_
_entity.id
_entity.type
_entity.pdbx_description
1 polymer ?
#
loop_
_entity_poly.entity_id
_entity_poly.type
_entity_poly.pdbx_seq_one_letter_code
_entity_poly.pdbx_strand_id
1 'polypeptide(L)'
;MQLILASIEPYFLELLSVVITAMLGVAIAFAKDRFGLEIEARHREALHSALMTGARLALSRMGAHGSNSAMIDAALSYAHMSVPDSIKRLRPSENLLAELAESKLSLAEAEKHMSPQVEAR
;
A
#
# COMPACT_ATOMS: atom_id res chain seq x y z
N MET A 1 36.61 -3.09 52.15
CA MET A 1 35.70 -2.29 51.31
C MET A 1 35.97 -2.44 49.81
N GLN A 2 37.22 -2.61 49.35
CA GLN A 2 37.53 -2.84 47.92
C GLN A 2 37.10 -4.21 47.37
N LEU A 3 37.04 -5.25 48.21
CA LEU A 3 36.66 -6.61 47.80
C LEU A 3 35.18 -6.73 47.34
N ILE A 4 34.27 -5.91 47.86
CA ILE A 4 32.83 -6.01 47.55
C ILE A 4 32.51 -5.41 46.18
N LEU A 5 33.20 -4.33 45.79
CA LEU A 5 33.05 -3.69 44.48
C LEU A 5 33.58 -4.58 43.36
N ALA A 6 34.73 -5.23 43.57
CA ALA A 6 35.31 -6.17 42.60
C ALA A 6 34.45 -7.43 42.39
N SER A 7 33.65 -7.83 43.39
CA SER A 7 32.74 -8.98 43.27
C SER A 7 31.41 -8.64 42.57
N ILE A 8 31.00 -7.36 42.54
CA ILE A 8 29.73 -6.92 41.91
C ILE A 8 29.92 -6.50 40.44
N GLU A 9 31.11 -6.04 40.08
CA GLU A 9 31.47 -5.62 38.72
C GLU A 9 31.08 -6.62 37.60
N PRO A 10 31.33 -7.95 37.71
CA PRO A 10 30.95 -8.89 36.66
C PRO A 10 29.43 -9.00 36.46
N TYR A 11 28.65 -8.98 37.56
CA TYR A 11 27.19 -9.06 37.49
C TYR A 11 26.57 -7.79 36.91
N PHE A 12 27.20 -6.64 37.12
CA PHE A 12 26.75 -5.38 36.54
C PHE A 12 26.92 -5.38 35.01
N LEU A 13 28.06 -5.87 34.51
CA LEU A 13 28.30 -6.00 33.07
C LEU A 13 27.36 -7.02 32.43
N GLU A 14 27.10 -8.14 33.11
CA GLU A 14 26.13 -9.15 32.67
C GLU A 14 24.72 -8.56 32.60
N LEU A 15 24.26 -7.89 33.65
CA LEU A 15 22.95 -7.24 33.67
C LEU A 15 22.84 -6.17 32.57
N LEU A 16 23.89 -5.36 32.38
CA LEU A 16 23.94 -4.35 31.32
C LEU A 16 23.82 -4.99 29.94
N SER A 17 24.52 -6.10 29.69
CA SER A 17 24.45 -6.83 28.42
C SER A 17 23.04 -7.40 28.15
N VAL A 18 22.37 -7.91 29.18
CA VAL A 18 21.00 -8.43 29.09
C VAL A 18 20.04 -7.29 28.77
N VAL A 19 20.17 -6.15 29.46
CA VAL A 19 19.33 -4.96 29.22
C VAL A 19 19.52 -4.43 27.81
N ILE A 20 20.76 -4.27 27.34
CA ILE A 20 21.04 -3.82 25.98
C ILE A 20 20.45 -4.79 24.94
N THR A 21 20.62 -6.09 25.15
CA THR A 21 20.07 -7.13 24.25
C THR A 21 18.55 -7.08 24.21
N ALA A 22 17.90 -6.92 25.37
CA ALA A 22 16.46 -6.78 25.46
C ALA A 22 15.96 -5.52 24.73
N MET A 23 16.64 -4.38 24.91
CA MET A 23 16.32 -3.14 24.22
C MET A 23 16.45 -3.27 22.70
N LEU A 24 17.50 -3.93 22.21
CA LEU A 24 17.68 -4.22 20.79
C LEU A 24 16.56 -5.11 20.25
N GLY A 25 16.16 -6.15 20.99
CA GLY A 25 15.05 -7.02 20.61
C GLY A 25 13.74 -6.24 20.43
N VAL A 26 13.42 -5.35 21.37
CA VAL A 26 12.23 -4.48 21.30
C VAL A 26 12.33 -3.50 20.12
N ALA A 27 13.49 -2.86 19.93
CA ALA A 27 13.69 -1.91 18.84
C ALA A 27 13.53 -2.58 17.46
N ILE A 28 14.08 -3.78 17.28
CA ILE A 28 13.94 -4.56 16.05
C ILE A 28 12.48 -4.96 15.82
N ALA A 29 11.77 -5.42 16.87
CA ALA A 29 10.37 -5.80 16.77
C ALA A 29 9.49 -4.61 16.34
N PHE A 30 9.68 -3.45 16.99
CA PHE A 30 8.97 -2.22 16.67
C PHE A 30 9.24 -1.75 15.23
N ALA A 31 10.51 -1.78 14.80
CA ALA A 31 10.87 -1.43 13.43
C ALA A 31 10.16 -2.35 12.41
N LYS A 32 10.21 -3.67 12.62
CA LYS A 32 9.59 -4.64 11.71
C LYS A 32 8.09 -4.44 11.58
N ASP A 33 7.40 -4.18 12.68
CA ASP A 33 5.96 -3.92 12.68
C ASP A 33 5.65 -2.62 11.92
N ARG A 34 6.35 -1.53 12.26
CA ARG A 34 6.10 -0.22 11.66
C ARG A 34 6.41 -0.17 10.16
N PHE A 35 7.54 -0.75 9.75
CA PHE A 35 7.93 -0.79 8.33
C PHE A 35 7.07 -1.79 7.54
N GLY A 36 6.66 -2.91 8.14
CA GLY A 36 5.76 -3.87 7.50
C GLY A 36 4.43 -3.25 7.11
N LEU A 37 3.81 -2.51 8.03
CA LEU A 37 2.55 -1.81 7.81
C LEU A 37 2.63 -0.74 6.72
N GLU A 38 3.72 0.02 6.68
CA GLU A 38 3.91 1.07 5.68
C GLU A 38 4.10 0.51 4.27
N ILE A 39 4.84 -0.59 4.14
CA ILE A 39 5.03 -1.26 2.85
C ILE A 39 3.68 -1.77 2.31
N GLU A 40 2.87 -2.38 3.15
CA GLU A 40 1.55 -2.86 2.73
C GLU A 40 0.59 -1.71 2.39
N ALA A 41 0.60 -0.62 3.17
CA ALA A 41 -0.15 0.59 2.85
C ALA A 41 0.25 1.15 1.47
N ARG A 42 1.55 1.23 1.19
CA ARG A 42 2.09 1.70 -0.09
C ARG A 42 1.64 0.83 -1.27
N HIS A 43 1.63 -0.49 -1.11
CA HIS A 43 1.12 -1.38 -2.16
C HIS A 43 -0.38 -1.21 -2.41
N ARG A 44 -1.19 -1.02 -1.35
CA ARG A 44 -2.63 -0.76 -1.47
C ARG A 44 -2.88 0.56 -2.19
N GLU A 45 -2.17 1.62 -1.80
CA GLU A 45 -2.26 2.93 -2.43
C GLU A 45 -1.87 2.88 -3.91
N ALA A 46 -0.76 2.20 -4.25
CA ALA A 46 -0.31 2.02 -5.62
C ALA A 46 -1.36 1.26 -6.46
N LEU A 47 -1.96 0.19 -5.92
CA LEU A 47 -3.02 -0.56 -6.60
C LEU A 47 -4.26 0.31 -6.85
N HIS A 48 -4.76 1.00 -5.83
CA HIS A 48 -5.93 1.87 -5.98
C HIS A 48 -5.68 3.03 -6.94
N SER A 49 -4.47 3.61 -6.94
CA SER A 49 -4.08 4.68 -7.84
C SER A 49 -3.98 4.20 -9.29
N ALA A 50 -3.42 3.00 -9.51
CA ALA A 50 -3.34 2.40 -10.83
C ALA A 50 -4.73 2.07 -11.39
N LEU A 51 -5.61 1.47 -10.59
CA LEU A 51 -7.00 1.19 -11.00
C LEU A 51 -7.76 2.47 -11.35
N MET A 52 -7.62 3.53 -10.54
CA MET A 52 -8.25 4.83 -10.82
C MET A 52 -7.71 5.44 -12.12
N THR A 53 -6.39 5.39 -12.32
CA THR A 53 -5.76 5.91 -13.55
C THR A 53 -6.21 5.12 -14.77
N GLY A 54 -6.25 3.80 -14.67
CA GLY A 54 -6.77 2.91 -15.72
C GLY A 54 -8.23 3.21 -16.05
N ALA A 55 -9.08 3.40 -15.04
CA ALA A 55 -10.49 3.75 -15.20
C ALA A 55 -10.69 5.12 -15.89
N ARG A 56 -9.96 6.16 -15.47
CA ARG A 56 -9.99 7.47 -16.14
C ARG A 56 -9.54 7.38 -17.59
N LEU A 57 -8.49 6.61 -17.87
CA LEU A 57 -7.98 6.39 -19.22
C LEU A 57 -8.96 5.59 -20.10
N ALA A 58 -9.64 4.60 -19.51
CA ALA A 58 -10.69 3.85 -20.18
C ALA A 58 -11.85 4.78 -20.59
N LEU A 59 -12.33 5.63 -19.67
CA LEU A 59 -13.38 6.62 -19.95
C LEU A 59 -12.96 7.68 -20.96
N SER A 60 -11.69 8.11 -20.95
CA SER A 60 -11.21 9.10 -21.92
C SER A 60 -11.10 8.51 -23.32
N ARG A 61 -10.75 7.22 -23.44
CA ARG A 61 -10.56 6.54 -24.72
C ARG A 61 -11.87 6.01 -25.32
N MET A 62 -12.72 5.41 -24.49
CA MET A 62 -13.94 4.74 -24.96
C MET A 62 -15.20 5.58 -24.74
N GLY A 63 -15.26 6.34 -23.64
CA GLY A 63 -16.39 7.22 -23.32
C GLY A 63 -17.74 6.51 -23.46
N ALA A 64 -18.72 7.19 -24.06
CA ALA A 64 -20.07 6.67 -24.24
C ALA A 64 -20.17 5.48 -25.24
N HIS A 65 -19.09 5.13 -25.94
CA HIS A 65 -19.08 4.05 -26.92
C HIS A 65 -18.53 2.73 -26.37
N GLY A 66 -17.91 2.75 -25.19
CA GLY A 66 -17.41 1.53 -24.54
C GLY A 66 -18.46 0.83 -23.70
N SER A 67 -18.47 -0.50 -23.71
CA SER A 67 -19.15 -1.28 -22.68
C SER A 67 -18.46 -1.08 -21.34
N ASN A 68 -19.24 -1.05 -20.26
CA ASN A 68 -18.73 -1.01 -18.89
C ASN A 68 -17.70 -2.13 -18.63
N SER A 69 -18.00 -3.34 -19.12
CA SER A 69 -17.08 -4.50 -19.02
C SER A 69 -15.73 -4.25 -19.69
N ALA A 70 -15.72 -3.66 -20.90
CA ALA A 70 -14.49 -3.36 -21.62
C ALA A 70 -13.65 -2.28 -20.92
N MET A 71 -14.31 -1.33 -20.24
CA MET A 71 -13.63 -0.31 -19.44
C MET A 71 -13.03 -0.88 -18.17
N ILE A 72 -13.74 -1.79 -17.50
CA ILE A 72 -13.23 -2.54 -16.34
C ILE A 72 -12.00 -3.36 -16.77
N ASP A 73 -12.09 -4.11 -17.85
CA ASP A 73 -10.96 -4.92 -18.37
C ASP A 73 -9.75 -4.04 -18.71
N ALA A 74 -9.97 -2.86 -19.29
CA ALA A 74 -8.90 -1.91 -19.58
C ALA A 74 -8.25 -1.37 -18.28
N ALA A 75 -9.04 -1.07 -17.25
CA ALA A 75 -8.53 -0.62 -15.96
C ALA A 75 -7.71 -1.72 -15.24
N LEU A 76 -8.21 -2.96 -15.27
CA LEU A 76 -7.50 -4.13 -14.75
C LEU A 76 -6.19 -4.35 -15.50
N SER A 77 -6.22 -4.37 -16.83
CA SER A 77 -5.03 -4.52 -17.67
C SER A 77 -3.99 -3.45 -17.35
N TYR A 78 -4.40 -2.19 -17.18
CA TYR A 78 -3.50 -1.12 -16.79
C TYR A 78 -2.87 -1.36 -15.41
N ALA A 79 -3.64 -1.82 -14.42
CA ALA A 79 -3.12 -2.15 -13.10
C ALA A 79 -2.11 -3.32 -13.14
N HIS A 80 -2.40 -4.37 -13.91
CA HIS A 80 -1.47 -5.50 -14.10
C HIS A 80 -0.15 -5.08 -14.73
N MET A 81 -0.18 -4.15 -15.69
CA MET A 81 1.04 -3.62 -16.32
C MET A 81 1.81 -2.64 -15.43
N SER A 82 1.10 -1.80 -14.69
CA SER A 82 1.69 -0.65 -13.98
C SER A 82 2.16 -1.00 -12.57
N VAL A 83 1.47 -1.90 -11.87
CA VAL A 83 1.75 -2.26 -10.47
C VAL A 83 1.75 -3.78 -10.23
N PRO A 84 2.50 -4.57 -11.02
CA PRO A 84 2.51 -6.03 -10.91
C PRO A 84 2.95 -6.50 -9.52
N ASP A 85 3.87 -5.79 -8.87
CA ASP A 85 4.39 -6.15 -7.56
C ASP A 85 3.36 -5.94 -6.45
N SER A 86 2.53 -4.89 -6.54
CA SER A 86 1.43 -4.68 -5.59
C SER A 86 0.40 -5.78 -5.68
N ILE A 87 0.06 -6.23 -6.89
CA ILE A 87 -0.87 -7.35 -7.09
C ILE A 87 -0.28 -8.65 -6.54
N LYS A 88 1.00 -8.95 -6.82
CA LYS A 88 1.70 -10.12 -6.26
C LYS A 88 1.77 -10.09 -4.74
N ARG A 89 1.98 -8.91 -4.15
CA ARG A 89 2.12 -8.74 -2.69
C ARG A 89 0.79 -8.87 -1.96
N LEU A 90 -0.25 -8.20 -2.45
CA LEU A 90 -1.57 -8.16 -1.83
C LEU A 90 -2.41 -9.40 -2.14
N ARG A 91 -2.13 -10.07 -3.26
CA ARG A 91 -2.83 -11.28 -3.74
C ARG A 91 -4.37 -11.17 -3.68
N PRO A 92 -4.96 -10.05 -4.17
CA PRO A 92 -6.41 -9.92 -4.21
C PRO A 92 -7.00 -11.01 -5.11
N SER A 93 -8.20 -11.49 -4.79
CA SER A 93 -8.95 -12.36 -5.71
C SER A 93 -9.33 -11.59 -6.97
N GLU A 94 -9.42 -12.27 -8.11
CA GLU A 94 -9.83 -11.65 -9.39
C GLU A 94 -11.20 -10.96 -9.29
N ASN A 95 -12.17 -11.55 -8.58
CA ASN A 95 -13.48 -10.93 -8.36
C ASN A 95 -13.36 -9.59 -7.61
N LEU A 96 -12.59 -9.57 -6.51
CA LEU A 96 -12.33 -8.33 -5.76
C LEU A 96 -11.62 -7.27 -6.63
N LEU A 97 -10.67 -7.66 -7.47
CA LEU A 97 -10.03 -6.72 -8.39
C LEU A 97 -11.03 -6.11 -9.36
N ALA A 98 -11.92 -6.93 -9.93
CA ALA A 98 -12.98 -6.47 -10.82
C ALA A 98 -13.97 -5.53 -10.12
N GLU A 99 -14.40 -5.87 -8.91
CA GLU A 99 -15.27 -5.02 -8.07
C GLU A 99 -14.60 -3.67 -7.73
N LEU A 100 -13.31 -3.69 -7.40
CA LEU A 100 -12.54 -2.47 -7.16
C LEU A 100 -12.41 -1.63 -8.44
N ALA A 101 -12.16 -2.25 -9.58
CA ALA A 101 -12.08 -1.56 -10.87
C ALA A 101 -13.42 -0.92 -11.24
N GLU A 102 -14.53 -1.63 -11.07
CA GLU A 102 -15.89 -1.11 -11.27
C GLU A 102 -16.19 0.08 -10.34
N SER A 103 -15.85 -0.03 -9.06
CA SER A 103 -15.98 1.07 -8.11
C SER A 103 -15.15 2.29 -8.52
N LYS A 104 -13.92 2.11 -9.01
CA LYS A 104 -13.10 3.23 -9.49
C LYS A 104 -13.63 3.85 -10.78
N LEU A 105 -14.22 3.04 -11.65
CA LEU A 105 -14.84 3.51 -12.89
C LEU A 105 -16.05 4.40 -12.62
N SER A 106 -16.96 3.98 -11.75
CA SER A 106 -18.11 4.81 -11.35
C SER A 106 -17.70 6.14 -10.69
N LEU A 107 -16.62 6.13 -9.88
CA LEU A 107 -16.06 7.36 -9.32
C LEU A 107 -15.48 8.28 -10.41
N ALA A 108 -14.77 7.73 -11.38
CA ALA A 108 -14.20 8.50 -12.49
C ALA A 108 -15.29 9.07 -13.42
N GLU A 109 -16.40 8.35 -13.61
CA GLU A 109 -17.59 8.87 -14.30
C GLU A 109 -18.19 10.06 -13.55
N ALA A 110 -18.39 9.93 -12.24
CA ALA A 110 -18.89 11.03 -11.40
C ALA A 110 -17.98 12.27 -11.45
N GLU A 111 -16.66 12.09 -11.41
CA GLU A 111 -15.68 13.18 -11.57
C GLU A 111 -15.82 13.90 -12.93
N LYS A 112 -16.00 13.13 -14.02
CA LYS A 112 -16.20 13.67 -15.37
C LYS A 112 -17.50 14.48 -15.47
N HIS A 113 -18.56 14.03 -14.81
CA HIS A 113 -19.85 14.74 -14.78
C HIS A 113 -19.85 15.99 -13.90
N MET A 114 -18.96 16.09 -12.91
CA MET A 114 -18.77 17.29 -12.08
C MET A 114 -17.88 18.36 -12.75
N SER A 115 -17.00 17.94 -13.65
CA SER A 115 -16.02 18.81 -14.33
C SER A 115 -16.45 19.54 -15.63
N PRO A 116 -17.67 19.42 -16.21
CA PRO A 116 -17.94 19.94 -17.55
C PRO A 116 -18.11 21.48 -17.63
N GLN A 117 -17.97 22.24 -16.55
CA GLN A 117 -18.19 23.71 -16.57
C GLN A 117 -16.93 24.58 -16.72
N VAL A 118 -15.71 24.01 -16.80
CA VAL A 118 -14.48 24.82 -16.80
C VAL A 118 -13.95 25.17 -18.20
N GLU A 119 -14.39 24.49 -19.27
CA GLU A 119 -13.87 24.71 -20.64
C GLU A 119 -14.65 25.73 -21.50
N ALA A 120 -15.58 26.50 -20.92
CA ALA A 120 -16.25 27.60 -21.61
C ALA A 120 -15.75 28.98 -21.11
N ARG A 121 -14.44 29.23 -21.18
CA ARG A 121 -13.86 30.59 -21.06
C ARG A 121 -12.60 30.75 -21.89
#